data_AF-A0A2H0VEE9-F1
#
_entry.id   AF-A0A2H0VEE9-F1
#
_cell.length_a   1.000
_cell.length_b   1.000
_cell.length_c   1.000
_cell.angle_alpha   90.00
_cell.angle_beta   90.00
_cell.angle_gamma   90.00
#
_symmetry.space_group_name_H-M   'P 1'
#
loop_
_entity.id
_entity.type
_entity.pdbx_description
1 polymer ?
#
loop_
_entity_poly.entity_id
_entity_poly.type
_entity_poly.pdbx_seq_one_letter_code
_entity_poly.pdbx_strand_id
1 'polypeptide(L)'
;MNLNKDLIQVYAKTLYDTLHEVGPEAQDKVLDNFMEILKERDHLFLFDGIVKEFEKIALPTGFTENKKVVEALNYQIYNNRDNIISEEEGKIVIKVDE
;
A
#
# COMPACT_ATOMS: atom_id res chain seq x y z
N MET A 1 22.23 4.57 -8.85
CA MET A 1 21.17 4.03 -7.97
C MET A 1 19.83 4.49 -8.51
N ASN A 2 18.85 3.58 -8.60
CA ASN A 2 17.48 3.96 -8.94
C ASN A 2 16.76 4.15 -7.60
N LEU A 3 16.62 5.40 -7.16
CA LEU A 3 16.09 5.78 -5.85
C LEU A 3 14.75 5.11 -5.55
N ASN A 4 13.88 5.00 -6.57
CA ASN A 4 12.57 4.38 -6.43
C ASN A 4 12.69 2.88 -6.19
N LYS A 5 13.65 2.20 -6.84
CA LYS A 5 13.89 0.77 -6.63
C LYS A 5 14.37 0.50 -5.20
N ASP A 6 15.29 1.32 -4.70
CA ASP A 6 15.85 1.13 -3.36
C ASP A 6 14.77 1.40 -2.29
N LEU A 7 13.93 2.42 -2.48
CA LEU A 7 12.77 2.69 -1.61
C LEU A 7 11.75 1.56 -1.62
N ILE A 8 11.41 1.01 -2.79
CA ILE A 8 10.50 -0.12 -2.92
C ILE A 8 11.00 -1.31 -2.09
N GLN A 9 12.29 -1.62 -2.16
CA GLN A 9 12.89 -2.73 -1.42
C GLN A 9 12.86 -2.50 0.09
N VAL A 10 13.15 -1.28 0.53
CA VAL A 10 13.08 -0.92 1.95
C VAL A 10 11.65 -1.08 2.46
N TYR A 11 10.66 -0.49 1.79
CA TYR A 11 9.27 -0.58 2.21
C TYR A 11 8.75 -2.01 2.25
N ALA A 12 9.03 -2.80 1.20
CA ALA A 12 8.61 -4.20 1.13
C ALA A 12 9.19 -5.04 2.26
N LYS A 13 10.49 -4.85 2.56
CA LYS A 13 11.16 -5.55 3.66
C LYS A 13 10.63 -5.10 5.02
N THR A 14 10.46 -3.81 5.25
CA THR A 14 9.89 -3.29 6.51
C THR A 14 8.48 -3.80 6.74
N LEU A 15 7.64 -3.82 5.70
CA LEU A 15 6.30 -4.36 5.79
C LEU A 15 6.31 -5.86 6.11
N TYR A 16 7.17 -6.63 5.45
CA TYR A 16 7.38 -8.05 5.75
C TYR A 16 7.83 -8.30 7.19
N ASP A 17 8.89 -7.63 7.63
CA ASP A 17 9.44 -7.78 8.97
C ASP A 17 8.37 -7.43 10.03
N THR A 18 7.64 -6.33 9.83
CA THR A 18 6.57 -5.90 10.77
C THR A 18 5.42 -6.91 10.82
N LEU A 19 4.94 -7.38 9.67
CA LEU A 19 3.85 -8.37 9.62
C LEU A 19 4.26 -9.74 10.16
N HIS A 20 5.55 -10.06 10.12
CA HIS A 20 6.11 -11.30 10.67
C HIS A 20 6.28 -11.23 12.20
N GLU A 21 6.53 -10.03 12.74
CA GLU A 21 6.65 -9.81 14.18
C GLU A 21 5.30 -9.68 14.89
N VAL A 22 4.27 -9.19 14.18
CA VAL A 22 2.93 -9.00 14.74
C VAL A 22 2.02 -10.21 14.51
N GLY A 23 1.10 -10.45 15.44
CA GLY A 23 0.06 -11.47 15.28
C GLY A 23 -1.00 -11.07 14.24
N PRO A 24 -1.79 -12.04 13.72
CA PRO A 24 -2.79 -11.81 12.66
C PRO A 24 -3.83 -10.74 13.01
N GLU A 25 -4.18 -10.59 14.29
CA GLU A 25 -5.10 -9.58 14.81
C GLU A 25 -4.62 -8.12 14.67
N ALA A 26 -3.31 -7.91 14.52
CA ALA A 26 -2.70 -6.59 14.39
C ALA A 26 -2.31 -6.25 12.95
N GLN A 27 -2.41 -7.21 12.01
CA GLN A 27 -1.99 -7.03 10.63
C GLN A 27 -2.79 -5.93 9.93
N ASP A 28 -4.12 -5.89 10.10
CA ASP A 28 -4.97 -4.84 9.49
C ASP A 28 -4.50 -3.43 9.89
N LYS A 29 -4.19 -3.22 11.17
CA LYS A 29 -3.69 -1.93 11.67
C LYS A 29 -2.31 -1.59 11.11
N VAL A 30 -1.45 -2.58 10.91
CA VAL A 30 -0.14 -2.39 10.29
C VAL A 30 -0.30 -1.95 8.82
N LEU A 31 -1.26 -2.54 8.10
CA LEU A 31 -1.55 -2.16 6.71
C LEU A 31 -2.11 -0.74 6.62
N ASP A 32 -3.02 -0.36 7.50
CA ASP A 32 -3.57 1.00 7.54
C ASP A 32 -2.49 2.05 7.82
N ASN A 33 -1.66 1.83 8.84
CA ASN A 33 -0.52 2.71 9.15
C ASN A 33 0.48 2.76 7.99
N PHE A 34 0.70 1.64 7.30
CA PHE A 34 1.59 1.58 6.15
C PHE A 34 1.06 2.45 4.99
N MET A 35 -0.24 2.42 4.73
CA MET A 35 -0.89 3.30 3.76
C MET A 35 -0.78 4.77 4.13
N GLU A 36 -0.96 5.12 5.41
CA GLU A 36 -0.77 6.49 5.91
C GLU A 36 0.66 6.98 5.68
N ILE A 37 1.67 6.17 6.00
CA ILE A 37 3.08 6.52 5.77
C ILE A 37 3.37 6.80 4.30
N LEU A 38 2.80 6.01 3.39
CA LEU A 38 2.97 6.22 1.95
C LEU A 38 2.24 7.48 1.46
N LYS A 39 1.08 7.81 2.03
CA LYS A 39 0.36 9.07 1.76
C LYS A 39 1.16 10.28 2.24
N GLU A 40 1.60 10.27 3.49
CA GLU A 40 2.36 11.39 4.10
C GLU A 40 3.67 11.69 3.38
N ARG A 41 4.28 10.68 2.76
CA ARG A 41 5.54 10.80 2.04
C ARG A 41 5.37 10.98 0.53
N ASP A 42 4.14 11.10 0.03
CA ASP A 42 3.84 11.14 -1.41
C ASP A 42 4.45 9.94 -2.18
N HIS A 43 4.50 8.78 -1.52
CA HIS A 43 5.11 7.55 -2.04
C HIS A 43 4.06 6.53 -2.50
N LEU A 44 2.78 6.90 -2.55
CA LEU A 44 1.71 6.02 -3.02
C LEU A 44 1.97 5.46 -4.43
N PHE A 45 2.65 6.22 -5.30
CA PHE A 45 3.01 5.76 -6.65
C PHE A 45 3.98 4.57 -6.65
N LEU A 46 4.68 4.30 -5.54
CA LEU A 46 5.59 3.16 -5.38
C LEU A 46 4.87 1.87 -4.96
N PHE A 47 3.59 1.96 -4.57
CA PHE A 47 2.85 0.86 -3.94
C PHE A 47 2.85 -0.43 -4.78
N ASP A 48 2.57 -0.35 -6.08
CA ASP A 48 2.59 -1.51 -6.99
C ASP A 48 3.97 -2.20 -7.02
N GLY A 49 5.04 -1.42 -6.89
CA GLY A 49 6.40 -1.95 -6.79
C GLY A 49 6.65 -2.64 -5.46
N ILE A 50 6.15 -2.04 -4.37
CA ILE A 50 6.26 -2.57 -3.01
C ILE A 50 5.55 -3.91 -2.89
N VAL A 51 4.32 -4.04 -3.39
CA VAL A 51 3.57 -5.31 -3.35
C VAL A 51 4.32 -6.41 -4.11
N LYS A 52 4.81 -6.12 -5.31
CA LYS A 52 5.58 -7.10 -6.11
C LYS A 52 6.85 -7.53 -5.41
N GLU A 53 7.53 -6.63 -4.73
CA GLU A 53 8.75 -6.97 -4.00
C GLU A 53 8.43 -7.72 -2.70
N PHE A 54 7.35 -7.36 -2.01
CA PHE A 54 6.84 -8.07 -0.85
C PHE A 54 6.48 -9.52 -1.18
N GLU A 55 5.74 -9.74 -2.28
CA GLU A 55 5.39 -11.10 -2.74
C GLU A 55 6.63 -11.96 -2.98
N LYS A 56 7.71 -11.39 -3.55
CA LYS A 56 8.97 -12.13 -3.74
C LYS A 56 9.64 -12.51 -2.42
N ILE A 57 9.49 -11.70 -1.37
CA ILE A 57 10.01 -12.00 -0.03
C ILE A 57 9.13 -13.04 0.67
N ALA A 58 7.82 -12.95 0.50
CA ALA A 58 6.81 -13.78 1.14
C ALA A 58 6.64 -15.19 0.55
N LEU A 59 6.77 -15.35 -0.77
CA LEU A 59 6.56 -16.64 -1.47
C LEU A 59 7.56 -17.74 -1.05
N PRO A 60 8.86 -17.48 -0.90
CA PRO A 60 9.84 -18.51 -0.53
C PRO A 60 9.71 -18.99 0.91
N THR A 61 9.10 -18.19 1.79
CA THR A 61 9.06 -18.46 3.24
C THR A 61 7.87 -19.32 3.67
N GLY A 62 6.98 -19.70 2.74
CA GLY A 62 5.84 -20.58 3.01
C GLY A 62 4.80 -19.96 3.96
N PHE A 63 4.90 -18.65 4.20
CA PHE A 63 4.06 -17.88 5.09
C PHE A 63 2.64 -17.82 4.52
N THR A 64 1.82 -18.82 4.82
CA THR A 64 0.54 -19.11 4.15
C THR A 64 -0.56 -18.11 4.55
N GLU A 65 -0.37 -17.38 5.65
CA GLU A 65 -1.20 -16.24 6.06
C GLU A 65 -1.03 -15.02 5.14
N ASN A 66 0.05 -14.95 4.34
CA ASN A 66 0.31 -13.80 3.45
C ASN A 66 -0.66 -13.68 2.29
N LYS A 67 -1.36 -14.74 1.86
CA LYS A 67 -2.30 -14.59 0.74
C LYS A 67 -3.44 -13.65 1.09
N LYS A 68 -3.94 -13.70 2.34
CA LYS A 68 -4.97 -12.79 2.84
C LYS A 68 -4.45 -11.37 3.00
N VAL A 69 -3.21 -11.20 3.46
CA VAL A 69 -2.56 -9.89 3.60
C VAL A 69 -2.33 -9.25 2.22
N VAL A 70 -1.87 -10.02 1.24
CA VAL A 70 -1.69 -9.57 -0.15
C VAL A 70 -3.05 -9.28 -0.80
N GLU A 71 -4.07 -10.09 -0.56
CA GLU A 71 -5.44 -9.81 -0.99
C GLU A 71 -6.01 -8.54 -0.32
N ALA A 72 -5.74 -8.32 0.97
CA ALA A 72 -6.15 -7.13 1.70
C ALA A 72 -5.43 -5.87 1.20
N LEU A 73 -4.11 -5.94 0.97
CA LEU A 73 -3.32 -4.90 0.31
C LEU A 73 -3.91 -4.57 -1.07
N ASN A 74 -4.18 -5.59 -1.89
CA ASN A 74 -4.79 -5.40 -3.20
C ASN A 74 -6.21 -4.80 -3.13
N TYR A 75 -7.01 -5.19 -2.13
CA TYR A 75 -8.35 -4.63 -1.92
C TYR A 75 -8.29 -3.16 -1.49
N GLN A 76 -7.35 -2.81 -0.60
CA GLN A 76 -7.11 -1.43 -0.20
C GLN A 76 -6.61 -0.56 -1.37
N ILE A 77 -5.88 -1.12 -2.35
CA ILE A 77 -5.53 -0.41 -3.60
C ILE A 77 -6.78 -0.04 -4.38
N TYR A 78 -7.69 -0.99 -4.62
CA TYR A 78 -8.87 -0.72 -5.43
C TYR A 78 -9.75 0.35 -4.78
N ASN A 79 -10.01 0.23 -3.48
CA ASN A 79 -10.83 1.21 -2.76
C ASN A 79 -10.14 2.56 -2.55
N ASN A 80 -8.81 2.60 -2.35
CA ASN A 80 -8.11 3.88 -2.29
C ASN A 80 -7.88 4.49 -3.68
N ARG A 81 -7.76 3.71 -4.76
CA ARG A 81 -7.70 4.25 -6.12
C ARG A 81 -8.96 5.00 -6.47
N ASP A 82 -10.13 4.46 -6.16
CA ASP A 82 -11.39 5.18 -6.40
C ASP A 82 -11.48 6.48 -5.58
N ASN A 83 -10.91 6.51 -4.36
CA ASN A 83 -10.83 7.74 -3.56
C ASN A 83 -9.73 8.71 -4.01
N ILE A 84 -8.59 8.23 -4.50
CA ILE A 84 -7.48 9.06 -5.03
C ILE A 84 -7.86 9.65 -6.40
N ILE A 85 -8.58 8.90 -7.25
CA ILE A 85 -9.11 9.42 -8.52
C ILE A 85 -10.23 10.43 -8.26
N SER A 86 -11.01 10.28 -7.18
CA SER A 86 -12.09 11.21 -6.85
C SER A 86 -11.61 12.55 -6.25
N GLU A 87 -10.40 12.64 -5.69
CA GLU A 87 -9.87 13.92 -5.19
C GLU A 87 -9.16 14.75 -6.27
N GLU A 88 -8.68 14.13 -7.36
CA GLU A 88 -8.09 14.84 -8.52
C GLU A 88 -9.11 15.29 -9.59
N GLU A 89 -10.41 15.02 -9.42
CA GLU A 89 -11.47 15.76 -10.13
C GLU A 89 -11.98 16.94 -9.31
N GLY A 90 -11.05 17.75 -8.81
CA GLY A 90 -11.27 19.13 -8.39
C GLY A 90 -11.66 20.04 -9.57
N LYS A 91 -12.71 19.70 -10.32
CA LYS A 91 -13.50 20.70 -11.05
C LYS A 91 -14.52 21.26 -10.08
N ILE A 92 -14.18 22.42 -9.52
CA ILE A 92 -15.18 23.35 -9.00
C ILE A 92 -16.14 23.65 -10.15
N VAL A 93 -17.28 22.95 -10.19
CA VAL A 93 -18.42 23.38 -10.99
C VAL A 93 -19.16 24.39 -10.13
N ILE A 94 -18.77 25.66 -10.22
CA ILE A 94 -19.66 26.76 -9.79
C ILE A 94 -20.83 26.73 -10.78
N LYS A 95 -21.93 26.08 -10.40
CA LYS A 95 -23.22 26.41 -11.00
C LYS A 95 -23.63 27.75 -10.43
N VAL A 96 -23.32 28.82 -11.16
CA VAL A 96 -24.10 30.06 -11.06
C VAL A 96 -25.30 29.81 -11.96
N ASP A 97 -26.41 29.40 -11.36
CA ASP A 97 -27.71 29.50 -12.03
C ASP A 97 -28.06 31.00 -12.13
N GLU A 98 -28.40 31.38 -13.37
CA GLU A 98 -28.93 32.63 -13.96
C GLU A 98 -29.05 33.91 -13.10
#